data_AF-A0A923EA61-F1
#
_entry.id   AF-A0A923EA61-F1
#
_cell.length_a   1.000
_cell.length_b   1.000
_cell.length_c   1.000
_cell.angle_alpha   90.00
_cell.angle_beta   90.00
_cell.angle_gamma   90.00
#
_symmetry.space_group_name_H-M   'P 1'
#
loop_
_entity.id
_entity.type
_entity.pdbx_description
1 polymer ?
#
loop_
_entity_poly.entity_id
_entity_poly.type
_entity_poly.pdbx_seq_one_letter_code
_entity_poly.pdbx_strand_id
1 'polypeptide(L)'
;MSLSKAVRGVNILKYKSKLNLIIIIMFLFQILSTSFISVKAAEISSNLDVIFVLDASGSMKKSDPEDIRIEAIKMFLDMAQTKGNKVGLVAYSDNIVREHNLNNIDSDNDKNRIKNMASNIPFGQKTDTGAGLLEGVKLLDSEHNKSHRPVIVLLSDGKNDPLRNNSESLNDLNKAIDICKEKGYPVYTIGLNYDGTVDKAQLSQISTGTKGKNYITNSAADIPKILTDIYADNSKLKVQDKGTLKLNGSFQEMKINIPNSNVLEANVAMISDKPVEVKLINPKGEESKIPSSNAILTSSKKYSMLKIMKPQVGDWTLKVKGVSGSDIKVSYVFNYDIQLEGKFTPSNGKEGDKVNIESYFVNNGEKVSDKELYNGVKGRLIVKSLKDDSTKEVPLTVEGTKFIGEYTIPDKGKYELKVRVDGNSFYRESAPVVMGGTKATPTVNDTPKESVVKKPLFLGIIGAVVLAITSAIIIIITKKKRVRGFGRVEINIKDENTNEILPPQFRSLKGYQGSFSLFEVLGLKEEYEETEGIRFIFRNDDSIEVINKSECTIQKSGRKLNKDSNIRLYNGNKITMQLNKISKSITMEFYSK
;
A
#
# COMPACT_ATOMS: atom_id res chain seq x y z
N MET A 1 34.97 -39.36 -76.19
CA MET A 1 34.36 -38.02 -76.27
C MET A 1 33.35 -37.93 -75.12
N SER A 2 33.83 -37.68 -73.89
CA SER A 2 33.90 -36.39 -73.18
C SER A 2 32.55 -35.69 -72.96
N LEU A 3 32.34 -35.22 -71.71
CA LEU A 3 31.28 -34.35 -71.16
C LEU A 3 30.05 -35.02 -70.53
N SER A 4 30.12 -35.29 -69.21
CA SER A 4 28.98 -35.09 -68.29
C SER A 4 29.39 -35.30 -66.81
N LYS A 5 30.15 -34.37 -66.21
CA LYS A 5 30.31 -34.34 -64.73
C LYS A 5 30.32 -32.95 -64.07
N ALA A 6 30.15 -31.84 -64.80
CA ALA A 6 30.40 -30.51 -64.23
C ALA A 6 29.17 -29.69 -63.74
N VAL A 7 27.92 -30.10 -63.98
CA VAL A 7 26.77 -29.18 -63.76
C VAL A 7 26.04 -29.36 -62.41
N ARG A 8 26.27 -30.45 -61.66
CA ARG A 8 25.56 -30.68 -60.37
C ARG A 8 26.23 -30.07 -59.13
N GLY A 9 27.47 -29.57 -59.23
CA GLY A 9 28.22 -29.05 -58.07
C GLY A 9 27.90 -27.60 -57.68
N VAL A 10 27.57 -26.73 -58.64
CA VAL A 10 27.53 -25.27 -58.42
C VAL A 10 26.24 -24.79 -57.74
N ASN A 11 25.10 -25.45 -57.99
CA ASN A 11 23.81 -25.07 -57.39
C ASN A 11 23.66 -25.50 -55.92
N ILE A 12 24.33 -26.56 -55.49
CA ILE A 12 24.28 -27.04 -54.09
C ILE A 12 25.10 -26.12 -53.16
N LEU A 13 26.18 -25.53 -53.67
CA LEU A 13 27.03 -24.58 -52.93
C LEU A 13 26.35 -23.22 -52.70
N LYS A 14 25.63 -22.68 -53.69
CA LYS A 14 24.85 -21.42 -53.54
C LYS A 14 23.64 -21.57 -52.60
N TYR A 15 23.03 -22.75 -52.53
CA TYR A 15 21.90 -23.00 -51.63
C TYR A 15 22.37 -23.17 -50.17
N LYS A 16 23.54 -23.80 -49.96
CA LYS A 16 24.16 -23.93 -48.63
C LYS A 16 24.62 -22.60 -48.03
N SER A 17 25.15 -21.67 -48.84
CA SER A 17 25.58 -20.35 -48.34
C SER A 17 24.40 -19.47 -47.91
N LYS A 18 23.28 -19.50 -48.66
CA LYS A 18 22.03 -18.80 -48.27
C LYS A 18 21.38 -19.41 -47.03
N LEU A 19 21.42 -20.73 -46.87
CA LEU A 19 20.88 -21.41 -45.69
C LEU A 19 21.71 -21.09 -44.42
N ASN A 20 23.04 -21.06 -44.52
CA ASN A 20 23.91 -20.68 -43.41
C ASN A 20 23.71 -19.21 -43.00
N LEU A 21 23.47 -18.30 -43.96
CA LEU A 21 23.19 -16.89 -43.67
C LEU A 21 21.87 -16.72 -42.91
N ILE A 22 20.82 -17.46 -43.30
CA ILE A 22 19.51 -17.43 -42.61
C ILE A 22 19.63 -17.99 -41.19
N ILE A 23 20.41 -19.05 -40.97
CA ILE A 23 20.64 -19.63 -39.64
C ILE A 23 21.40 -18.65 -38.73
N ILE A 24 22.40 -17.94 -39.26
CA ILE A 24 23.16 -16.92 -38.51
C ILE A 24 22.25 -15.74 -38.14
N ILE A 25 21.38 -15.29 -39.06
CA ILE A 25 20.42 -14.21 -38.79
C ILE A 25 19.38 -14.65 -37.75
N MET A 26 18.89 -15.91 -37.80
CA MET A 26 18.00 -16.44 -36.75
C MET A 26 18.69 -16.55 -35.39
N PHE A 27 19.98 -16.91 -35.34
CA PHE A 27 20.76 -16.96 -34.10
C PHE A 27 21.01 -15.56 -33.53
N LEU A 28 21.34 -14.58 -34.38
CA LEU A 28 21.45 -13.18 -33.97
C LEU A 28 20.12 -12.60 -33.48
N PHE A 29 19.00 -12.97 -34.12
CA PHE A 29 17.67 -12.55 -33.68
C PHE A 29 17.27 -13.18 -32.34
N GLN A 30 17.68 -14.43 -32.06
CA GLN A 30 17.49 -15.07 -30.76
C GLN A 30 18.33 -14.42 -29.65
N ILE A 31 19.57 -13.99 -29.94
CA ILE A 31 20.41 -13.27 -28.97
C ILE A 31 19.86 -11.86 -28.72
N LEU A 32 19.21 -11.23 -29.70
CA LEU A 32 18.55 -9.92 -29.53
C LEU A 32 17.20 -10.00 -28.80
N SER A 33 16.59 -11.19 -28.69
CA SER A 33 15.27 -11.39 -28.09
C SER A 33 15.28 -12.13 -26.75
N THR A 34 16.46 -12.46 -26.21
CA THR A 34 16.58 -12.75 -24.78
C THR A 34 16.42 -11.46 -24.00
N SER A 35 15.18 -11.07 -23.72
CA SER A 35 14.88 -10.15 -22.64
C SER A 35 15.52 -10.74 -21.38
N PHE A 36 16.55 -10.08 -20.85
CA PHE A 36 16.99 -10.33 -19.49
C PHE A 36 15.77 -10.12 -18.59
N ILE A 37 15.21 -11.21 -18.07
CA ILE A 37 14.21 -11.14 -17.02
C ILE A 37 14.98 -10.67 -15.79
N SER A 38 15.14 -9.35 -15.66
CA SER A 38 15.42 -8.75 -14.37
C SER A 38 14.23 -9.09 -13.48
N VAL A 39 14.43 -10.02 -12.55
CA VAL A 39 13.56 -10.15 -11.40
C VAL A 39 13.73 -8.85 -10.61
N LYS A 40 12.92 -7.83 -10.91
CA LYS A 40 12.78 -6.67 -10.04
C LYS A 40 12.23 -7.20 -8.72
N ALA A 41 13.02 -7.07 -7.65
CA ALA A 41 12.51 -7.22 -6.30
C ALA A 41 11.31 -6.27 -6.12
N ALA A 42 10.31 -6.68 -5.34
CA ALA A 42 9.13 -5.86 -5.08
C ALA A 42 9.57 -4.47 -4.59
N GLU A 43 9.20 -3.43 -5.33
CA GLU A 43 9.43 -2.04 -4.94
C GLU A 43 8.59 -1.76 -3.69
N ILE A 44 9.23 -1.71 -2.52
CA ILE A 44 8.58 -1.26 -1.29
C ILE A 44 8.63 0.27 -1.31
N SER A 45 7.52 0.88 -1.73
CA SER A 45 7.31 2.33 -1.67
C SER A 45 7.32 2.83 -0.23
N SER A 46 7.50 4.14 -0.03
CA SER A 46 7.30 4.79 1.27
C SER A 46 5.82 4.97 1.64
N ASN A 47 4.89 4.56 0.77
CA ASN A 47 3.46 4.72 1.00
C ASN A 47 2.99 3.77 2.10
N LEU A 48 2.00 4.24 2.86
CA LEU A 48 1.40 3.50 3.95
C LEU A 48 -0.04 3.12 3.60
N ASP A 49 -0.42 1.90 3.98
CA ASP A 49 -1.80 1.46 4.07
C ASP A 49 -2.18 1.42 5.55
N VAL A 50 -2.97 2.40 5.99
CA VAL A 50 -3.25 2.60 7.41
C VAL A 50 -4.72 2.35 7.74
N ILE A 51 -4.97 1.46 8.71
CA ILE A 51 -6.30 1.27 9.30
C ILE A 51 -6.30 1.81 10.72
N PHE A 52 -7.20 2.77 10.97
CA PHE A 52 -7.52 3.19 12.34
C PHE A 52 -8.60 2.31 12.91
N VAL A 53 -8.33 1.65 14.04
CA VAL A 53 -9.31 0.89 14.80
C VAL A 53 -9.65 1.70 16.05
N LEU A 54 -10.86 2.22 16.11
CA LEU A 54 -11.29 3.17 17.13
C LEU A 54 -12.31 2.52 18.06
N ASP A 55 -11.97 2.48 19.34
CA ASP A 55 -12.95 2.20 20.38
C ASP A 55 -13.95 3.35 20.47
N ALA A 56 -15.23 3.04 20.30
CA ALA A 56 -16.36 3.94 20.40
C ALA A 56 -17.32 3.48 21.50
N SER A 57 -16.84 2.69 22.47
CA SER A 57 -17.64 2.25 23.62
C SER A 57 -18.03 3.41 24.54
N GLY A 58 -18.98 3.15 25.45
CA GLY A 58 -19.47 4.17 26.37
C GLY A 58 -18.41 4.71 27.34
N SER A 59 -17.39 3.91 27.68
CA SER A 59 -16.30 4.33 28.57
C SER A 59 -15.44 5.43 27.95
N MET A 60 -15.38 5.51 26.63
CA MET A 60 -14.61 6.52 25.90
C MET A 60 -15.01 7.96 26.23
N LYS A 61 -16.24 8.20 26.68
CA LYS A 61 -16.65 9.52 27.17
C LYS A 61 -15.84 10.00 28.39
N LYS A 62 -15.28 9.05 29.15
CA LYS A 62 -14.44 9.30 30.35
C LYS A 62 -12.96 9.12 30.04
N SER A 63 -12.62 8.07 29.28
CA SER A 63 -11.23 7.73 28.96
C SER A 63 -10.62 8.65 27.90
N ASP A 64 -11.46 9.31 27.08
CA ASP A 64 -11.06 10.21 25.99
C ASP A 64 -11.97 11.46 25.87
N PRO A 65 -11.96 12.38 26.86
CA PRO A 65 -12.76 13.61 26.81
C PRO A 65 -12.15 14.69 25.90
N GLU A 66 -10.88 14.55 25.49
CA GLU A 66 -10.21 15.51 24.61
C GLU A 66 -10.33 15.15 23.12
N ASP A 67 -11.11 14.12 22.77
CA ASP A 67 -11.24 13.59 21.40
C ASP A 67 -9.89 13.16 20.79
N ILE A 68 -8.99 12.59 21.61
CA ILE A 68 -7.66 12.09 21.25
C ILE A 68 -7.74 11.19 20.01
N ARG A 69 -8.79 10.35 19.93
CA ARG A 69 -8.99 9.47 18.75
C ARG A 69 -9.12 10.25 17.44
N ILE A 70 -9.86 11.34 17.47
CA ILE A 70 -10.15 12.16 16.29
C ILE A 70 -8.93 13.02 15.93
N GLU A 71 -8.28 13.61 16.93
CA GLU A 71 -7.06 14.39 16.73
C GLU A 71 -5.94 13.56 16.12
N ALA A 72 -5.84 12.29 16.49
CA ALA A 72 -4.89 11.36 15.90
C ALA A 72 -5.11 11.17 14.39
N ILE A 73 -6.35 10.90 13.98
CA ILE A 73 -6.67 10.72 12.56
C ILE A 73 -6.38 11.99 11.76
N LYS A 74 -6.81 13.16 12.27
CA LYS A 74 -6.57 14.44 11.59
C LYS A 74 -5.08 14.66 11.37
N MET A 75 -4.27 14.44 12.41
CA MET A 75 -2.83 14.68 12.33
C MET A 75 -2.14 13.68 11.40
N PHE A 76 -2.52 12.41 11.44
CA PHE A 76 -1.99 11.43 10.51
C PHE A 76 -2.23 11.86 9.06
N LEU A 77 -3.46 12.30 8.73
CA LEU A 77 -3.80 12.78 7.38
C LEU A 77 -3.03 14.04 6.99
N ASP A 78 -2.74 14.93 7.94
CA ASP A 78 -1.97 16.15 7.68
C ASP A 78 -0.48 15.86 7.44
N MET A 79 0.10 14.91 8.18
CA MET A 79 1.48 14.44 7.97
C MET A 79 1.65 13.59 6.72
N ALA A 80 0.63 12.79 6.38
CA ALA A 80 0.69 11.89 5.24
C ALA A 80 1.01 12.67 3.96
N GLN A 81 1.89 12.07 3.14
CA GLN A 81 2.17 12.57 1.80
C GLN A 81 0.86 12.78 1.05
N THR A 82 0.83 13.82 0.23
CA THR A 82 -0.39 14.27 -0.45
C THR A 82 -0.97 13.22 -1.41
N LYS A 83 -0.17 12.22 -1.80
CA LYS A 83 -0.58 11.13 -2.69
C LYS A 83 0.00 9.80 -2.24
N GLY A 84 -0.63 8.72 -2.69
CA GLY A 84 -0.07 7.36 -2.60
C GLY A 84 -0.39 6.62 -1.31
N ASN A 85 -0.72 7.29 -0.20
CA ASN A 85 -1.14 6.62 1.03
C ASN A 85 -2.60 6.17 0.91
N LYS A 86 -2.94 5.06 1.55
CA LYS A 86 -4.33 4.66 1.76
C LYS A 86 -4.69 4.72 3.23
N VAL A 87 -5.93 5.15 3.52
CA VAL A 87 -6.44 5.21 4.88
C VAL A 87 -7.84 4.61 4.93
N GLY A 88 -8.02 3.71 5.89
CA GLY A 88 -9.32 3.17 6.30
C GLY A 88 -9.54 3.34 7.80
N LEU A 89 -10.76 3.06 8.23
CA LEU A 89 -11.22 3.28 9.60
C LEU A 89 -12.25 2.20 9.96
N VAL A 90 -12.11 1.62 11.14
CA VAL A 90 -13.13 0.79 11.79
C VAL A 90 -13.38 1.39 13.17
N ALA A 91 -14.62 1.75 13.47
CA ALA A 91 -15.05 2.13 14.80
C ALA A 91 -15.93 1.04 15.40
N TYR A 92 -15.67 0.64 16.63
CA TYR A 92 -16.34 -0.49 17.27
C TYR A 92 -16.83 -0.16 18.68
N SER A 93 -17.89 -0.82 19.11
CA SER A 93 -18.35 -0.94 20.49
C SER A 93 -18.58 -2.42 20.77
N ASP A 94 -19.78 -2.83 21.19
CA ASP A 94 -20.31 -4.19 21.11
C ASP A 94 -20.47 -4.73 19.68
N ASN A 95 -20.50 -3.85 18.69
CA ASN A 95 -20.56 -4.17 17.27
C ASN A 95 -19.73 -3.16 16.46
N ILE A 96 -19.60 -3.38 15.15
CA ILE A 96 -18.99 -2.39 14.25
C ILE A 96 -19.97 -1.23 14.09
N VAL A 97 -19.58 -0.05 14.59
CA VAL A 97 -20.36 1.19 14.59
C VAL A 97 -20.21 1.94 13.28
N ARG A 98 -18.99 1.94 12.74
CA ARG A 98 -18.68 2.60 11.47
C ARG A 98 -17.51 1.92 10.81
N GLU A 99 -17.57 1.84 9.50
CA GLU A 99 -16.47 1.32 8.68
C GLU A 99 -16.22 2.26 7.49
N HIS A 100 -14.96 2.39 7.14
CA HIS A 100 -14.50 3.02 5.92
C HIS A 100 -13.37 2.23 5.30
N ASN A 101 -13.60 1.72 4.09
CA ASN A 101 -12.61 0.98 3.30
C ASN A 101 -11.29 1.73 3.12
N LEU A 102 -10.25 0.96 2.83
CA LEU A 102 -8.89 1.42 2.65
C LEU A 102 -8.76 2.14 1.30
N ASN A 103 -9.05 3.43 1.30
CA ASN A 103 -9.06 4.25 0.09
C ASN A 103 -7.83 5.12 -0.04
N ASN A 104 -7.42 5.39 -1.29
CA ASN A 104 -6.34 6.32 -1.58
C ASN A 104 -6.67 7.73 -1.05
N ILE A 105 -5.65 8.39 -0.52
CA ILE A 105 -5.67 9.78 -0.08
C ILE A 105 -4.83 10.60 -1.06
N ASP A 106 -5.45 11.00 -2.16
CA ASP A 106 -4.77 11.71 -3.26
C ASP A 106 -5.14 13.20 -3.34
N SER A 107 -6.02 13.66 -2.46
CA SER A 107 -6.48 15.05 -2.39
C SER A 107 -6.83 15.50 -0.97
N ASP A 108 -6.86 16.82 -0.75
CA ASP A 108 -7.35 17.40 0.51
C ASP A 108 -8.84 17.10 0.74
N ASN A 109 -9.62 16.91 -0.32
CA ASN A 109 -11.03 16.49 -0.21
C ASN A 109 -11.15 15.09 0.39
N ASP A 110 -10.27 14.16 0.01
CA ASP A 110 -10.26 12.81 0.59
C ASP A 110 -9.89 12.86 2.07
N LYS A 111 -8.89 13.67 2.43
CA LYS A 111 -8.51 13.92 3.83
C LYS A 111 -9.70 14.47 4.62
N ASN A 112 -10.34 15.51 4.12
CA ASN A 112 -11.46 16.17 4.80
C ASN A 112 -12.66 15.22 4.96
N ARG A 113 -12.94 14.36 3.98
CA ARG A 113 -13.97 13.33 4.07
C ARG A 113 -13.72 12.38 5.24
N ILE A 114 -12.49 11.87 5.40
CA ILE A 114 -12.15 10.97 6.50
C ILE A 114 -12.17 11.70 7.85
N LYS A 115 -11.65 12.93 7.93
CA LYS A 115 -11.71 13.77 9.14
C LYS A 115 -13.16 13.97 9.61
N ASN A 116 -14.06 14.26 8.67
CA ASN A 116 -15.49 14.44 8.96
C ASN A 116 -16.15 13.12 9.39
N MET A 117 -15.79 11.99 8.76
CA MET A 117 -16.29 10.69 9.18
C MET A 117 -15.86 10.33 10.60
N ALA A 118 -14.58 10.55 10.94
CA ALA A 118 -14.03 10.29 12.26
C ALA A 118 -14.68 11.18 13.35
N SER A 119 -14.98 12.44 13.02
CA SER A 119 -15.56 13.39 13.96
C SER A 119 -17.03 13.11 14.32
N ASN A 120 -17.72 12.23 13.55
CA ASN A 120 -19.14 11.95 13.70
C ASN A 120 -19.42 10.47 14.03
N ILE A 121 -18.55 9.84 14.80
CA ILE A 121 -18.72 8.46 15.26
C ILE A 121 -19.58 8.48 16.55
N PRO A 122 -20.76 7.85 16.55
CA PRO A 122 -21.56 7.74 17.77
C PRO A 122 -20.93 6.75 18.76
N PHE A 123 -21.20 6.95 20.05
CA PHE A 123 -20.78 6.01 21.08
C PHE A 123 -21.78 4.86 21.22
N GLY A 124 -21.29 3.62 21.29
CA GLY A 124 -22.03 2.44 21.72
C GLY A 124 -22.01 2.26 23.24
N GLN A 125 -22.49 1.12 23.72
CA GLN A 125 -22.64 0.87 25.17
C GLN A 125 -21.49 0.05 25.74
N LYS A 126 -21.06 -0.98 25.03
CA LYS A 126 -20.14 -2.03 25.48
C LYS A 126 -18.91 -2.09 24.56
N THR A 127 -17.98 -3.02 24.81
CA THR A 127 -16.67 -3.03 24.13
C THR A 127 -16.27 -4.43 23.70
N ASP A 128 -16.22 -4.69 22.40
CA ASP A 128 -15.71 -5.93 21.80
C ASP A 128 -14.46 -5.64 20.95
N THR A 129 -13.32 -5.52 21.63
CA THR A 129 -12.01 -5.27 21.01
C THR A 129 -11.60 -6.40 20.07
N GLY A 130 -12.01 -7.63 20.36
CA GLY A 130 -11.77 -8.78 19.47
C GLY A 130 -12.45 -8.63 18.12
N ALA A 131 -13.74 -8.28 18.10
CA ALA A 131 -14.47 -8.03 16.86
C ALA A 131 -13.92 -6.80 16.10
N GLY A 132 -13.68 -5.70 16.82
CA GLY A 132 -13.16 -4.47 16.22
C GLY A 132 -11.79 -4.63 15.57
N LEU A 133 -10.84 -5.26 16.26
CA LEU A 133 -9.51 -5.49 15.72
C LEU A 133 -9.54 -6.49 14.55
N LEU A 134 -10.31 -7.58 14.68
CA LEU A 134 -10.43 -8.56 13.60
C LEU A 134 -11.00 -7.93 12.32
N GLU A 135 -11.99 -7.04 12.44
CA GLU A 135 -12.53 -6.33 11.27
C GLU A 135 -11.52 -5.38 10.66
N GLY A 136 -10.78 -4.62 11.48
CA GLY A 136 -9.68 -3.78 10.99
C GLY A 136 -8.60 -4.57 10.23
N VAL A 137 -8.27 -5.77 10.72
CA VAL A 137 -7.32 -6.68 10.06
C VAL A 137 -7.86 -7.20 8.74
N LYS A 138 -9.13 -7.60 8.66
CA LYS A 138 -9.75 -8.04 7.39
C LYS A 138 -9.77 -6.91 6.37
N LEU A 139 -10.10 -5.70 6.81
CA LEU A 139 -10.17 -4.54 5.93
C LEU A 139 -8.80 -4.25 5.32
N LEU A 140 -7.74 -4.26 6.13
CA LEU A 140 -6.37 -4.16 5.64
C LEU A 140 -6.05 -5.31 4.67
N ASP A 141 -6.26 -6.57 5.06
CA ASP A 141 -5.88 -7.73 4.24
C ASP A 141 -6.60 -7.77 2.88
N SER A 142 -7.84 -7.27 2.82
CA SER A 142 -8.66 -7.26 1.60
C SER A 142 -8.16 -6.29 0.53
N GLU A 143 -7.55 -5.17 0.93
CA GLU A 143 -7.22 -4.04 0.04
C GLU A 143 -5.72 -3.62 0.12
N HIS A 144 -4.91 -4.35 0.91
CA HIS A 144 -3.49 -4.08 1.10
C HIS A 144 -2.71 -4.19 -0.21
N ASN A 145 -2.01 -3.11 -0.54
CA ASN A 145 -1.05 -3.09 -1.62
C ASN A 145 0.31 -3.61 -1.11
N LYS A 146 0.81 -4.70 -1.70
CA LYS A 146 2.11 -5.30 -1.34
C LYS A 146 3.32 -4.35 -1.47
N SER A 147 3.18 -3.28 -2.27
CA SER A 147 4.21 -2.25 -2.41
C SER A 147 4.12 -1.15 -1.33
N HIS A 148 3.03 -1.10 -0.57
CA HIS A 148 2.85 -0.19 0.56
C HIS A 148 3.22 -0.89 1.86
N ARG A 149 3.41 -0.12 2.93
CA ARG A 149 3.63 -0.68 4.26
C ARG A 149 2.32 -0.72 5.05
N PRO A 150 1.94 -1.88 5.59
CA PRO A 150 0.72 -2.04 6.37
C PRO A 150 0.91 -1.42 7.76
N VAL A 151 -0.09 -0.69 8.25
CA VAL A 151 -0.11 -0.15 9.63
C VAL A 151 -1.52 -0.25 10.18
N ILE A 152 -1.67 -0.82 11.37
CA ILE A 152 -2.93 -0.75 12.13
C ILE A 152 -2.67 0.11 13.38
N VAL A 153 -3.53 1.09 13.63
CA VAL A 153 -3.47 1.92 14.84
C VAL A 153 -4.75 1.72 15.64
N LEU A 154 -4.65 1.04 16.77
CA LEU A 154 -5.76 0.82 17.71
C LEU A 154 -5.76 1.90 18.80
N LEU A 155 -6.87 2.61 18.95
CA LEU A 155 -7.07 3.63 19.98
C LEU A 155 -8.23 3.21 20.90
N SER A 156 -7.91 2.88 22.17
CA SER A 156 -8.86 2.30 23.13
C SER A 156 -8.40 2.55 24.58
N ASP A 157 -9.29 2.36 25.57
CA ASP A 157 -8.88 2.23 26.99
C ASP A 157 -8.43 0.81 27.34
N GLY A 158 -8.39 -0.12 26.37
CA GLY A 158 -7.91 -1.48 26.52
C GLY A 158 -8.88 -2.42 27.21
N LYS A 159 -10.07 -1.97 27.58
CA LYS A 159 -11.06 -2.84 28.22
C LYS A 159 -11.78 -3.66 27.17
N ASN A 160 -12.11 -4.91 27.53
CA ASN A 160 -12.93 -5.78 26.72
C ASN A 160 -14.10 -6.28 27.57
N ASP A 161 -15.31 -5.80 27.24
CA ASP A 161 -16.59 -6.09 27.91
C ASP A 161 -17.66 -6.26 26.82
N PRO A 162 -17.59 -7.33 26.01
CA PRO A 162 -18.51 -7.56 24.91
C PRO A 162 -19.91 -7.94 25.41
N LEU A 163 -20.94 -7.71 24.58
CA LEU A 163 -22.29 -8.20 24.88
C LEU A 163 -22.44 -9.72 24.70
N ARG A 164 -21.62 -10.30 23.81
CA ARG A 164 -21.53 -11.75 23.60
C ARG A 164 -20.57 -12.40 24.59
N ASN A 165 -20.36 -13.70 24.46
CA ASN A 165 -19.45 -14.44 25.33
C ASN A 165 -17.99 -13.93 25.20
N ASN A 166 -17.36 -13.63 26.34
CA ASN A 166 -15.98 -13.15 26.41
C ASN A 166 -14.98 -14.08 25.70
N SER A 167 -15.20 -15.39 25.74
CA SER A 167 -14.35 -16.38 25.06
C SER A 167 -14.38 -16.22 23.54
N GLU A 168 -15.53 -15.87 22.97
CA GLU A 168 -15.64 -15.66 21.53
C GLU A 168 -14.91 -14.37 21.11
N SER A 169 -15.02 -13.30 21.91
CA SER A 169 -14.25 -12.06 21.70
C SER A 169 -12.75 -12.28 21.80
N LEU A 170 -12.32 -13.04 22.81
CA LEU A 170 -10.91 -13.40 22.96
C LEU A 170 -10.40 -14.26 21.79
N ASN A 171 -11.23 -15.17 21.28
CA ASN A 171 -10.91 -15.98 20.10
C ASN A 171 -10.70 -15.10 18.86
N ASP A 172 -11.58 -14.12 18.64
CA ASP A 172 -11.43 -13.19 17.51
C ASP A 172 -10.22 -12.28 17.66
N LEU A 173 -9.91 -11.83 18.89
CA LEU A 173 -8.69 -11.09 19.20
C LEU A 173 -7.44 -11.90 18.86
N ASN A 174 -7.38 -13.17 19.29
CA ASN A 174 -6.26 -14.06 19.01
C ASN A 174 -6.10 -14.31 17.51
N LYS A 175 -7.20 -14.57 16.79
CA LYS A 175 -7.17 -14.69 15.32
C LYS A 175 -6.62 -13.43 14.66
N ALA A 176 -7.05 -12.25 15.10
CA ALA A 176 -6.57 -10.99 14.55
C ALA A 176 -5.06 -10.84 14.75
N ILE A 177 -4.56 -11.15 15.95
CA ILE A 177 -3.12 -11.13 16.28
C ILE A 177 -2.36 -12.15 15.42
N ASP A 178 -2.89 -13.36 15.23
CA ASP A 178 -2.22 -14.41 14.46
C ASP A 178 -2.14 -14.07 12.97
N ILE A 179 -3.22 -13.52 12.38
CA ILE A 179 -3.18 -12.98 11.02
C ILE A 179 -2.13 -11.88 10.90
N CYS A 180 -2.10 -10.95 11.86
CA CYS A 180 -1.12 -9.86 11.87
C CYS A 180 0.33 -10.39 11.95
N LYS A 181 0.60 -11.40 12.77
CA LYS A 181 1.91 -12.06 12.86
C LYS A 181 2.31 -12.72 11.54
N GLU A 182 1.40 -13.49 10.95
CA GLU A 182 1.66 -14.24 9.72
C GLU A 182 1.93 -13.30 8.55
N LYS A 183 1.16 -12.21 8.43
CA LYS A 183 1.24 -11.25 7.32
C LYS A 183 2.24 -10.13 7.55
N GLY A 184 2.72 -9.96 8.78
CA GLY A 184 3.60 -8.86 9.16
C GLY A 184 2.87 -7.51 9.23
N TYR A 185 1.63 -7.49 9.71
CA TYR A 185 0.85 -6.26 9.93
C TYR A 185 1.07 -5.76 11.37
N PRO A 186 1.87 -4.72 11.61
CA PRO A 186 2.08 -4.20 12.95
C PRO A 186 0.83 -3.48 13.48
N VAL A 187 0.43 -3.82 14.71
CA VAL A 187 -0.63 -3.12 15.44
C VAL A 187 0.00 -2.20 16.47
N TYR A 188 -0.09 -0.90 16.25
CA TYR A 188 0.28 0.12 17.22
C TYR A 188 -0.92 0.42 18.12
N THR A 189 -0.73 0.39 19.43
CA THR A 189 -1.81 0.67 20.39
C THR A 189 -1.59 2.02 21.06
N ILE A 190 -2.63 2.83 21.12
CA ILE A 190 -2.66 4.10 21.86
C ILE A 190 -3.74 3.97 22.94
N GLY A 191 -3.29 3.70 24.16
CA GLY A 191 -4.11 3.58 25.34
C GLY A 191 -4.56 4.94 25.86
N LEU A 192 -5.87 5.17 25.84
CA LEU A 192 -6.52 6.40 26.29
C LEU A 192 -6.80 6.29 27.79
N ASN A 193 -6.08 7.08 28.58
CA ASN A 193 -5.99 6.89 30.03
C ASN A 193 -6.37 8.16 30.82
N TYR A 194 -7.31 8.95 30.33
CA TYR A 194 -7.71 10.18 31.03
C TYR A 194 -8.28 9.90 32.43
N ASP A 195 -9.05 8.82 32.58
CA ASP A 195 -9.66 8.42 33.86
C ASP A 195 -8.76 7.51 34.73
N GLY A 196 -7.55 7.20 34.26
CA GLY A 196 -6.59 6.35 34.98
C GLY A 196 -6.88 4.85 34.94
N THR A 197 -7.86 4.39 34.16
CA THR A 197 -8.34 3.00 34.19
C THR A 197 -7.95 2.16 32.97
N VAL A 198 -6.97 2.62 32.18
CA VAL A 198 -6.53 1.90 30.97
C VAL A 198 -6.00 0.50 31.30
N ASP A 199 -6.42 -0.51 30.54
CA ASP A 199 -5.81 -1.84 30.59
C ASP A 199 -4.55 -1.87 29.72
N LYS A 200 -3.42 -1.56 30.36
CA LYS A 200 -2.11 -1.56 29.70
C LYS A 200 -1.69 -2.96 29.27
N ALA A 201 -2.11 -4.00 29.98
CA ALA A 201 -1.66 -5.36 29.72
C ALA A 201 -2.25 -5.88 28.40
N GLN A 202 -3.56 -5.67 28.19
CA GLN A 202 -4.23 -6.06 26.95
C GLN A 202 -3.63 -5.34 25.73
N LEU A 203 -3.45 -4.02 25.79
CA LEU A 203 -2.88 -3.25 24.68
C LEU A 203 -1.43 -3.63 24.39
N SER A 204 -0.63 -3.88 25.43
CA SER A 204 0.76 -4.33 25.29
C SER A 204 0.84 -5.72 24.65
N GLN A 205 -0.07 -6.64 24.99
CA GLN A 205 -0.14 -7.97 24.39
C GLN A 205 -0.41 -7.89 22.88
N ILE A 206 -1.36 -7.05 22.45
CA ILE A 206 -1.70 -6.86 21.04
C ILE A 206 -0.51 -6.31 20.25
N SER A 207 0.09 -5.22 20.74
CA SER A 207 1.18 -4.55 20.03
C SER A 207 2.45 -5.38 19.98
N THR A 208 2.89 -5.94 21.12
CA THR A 208 4.07 -6.81 21.18
C THR A 208 3.87 -8.08 20.34
N GLY A 209 2.66 -8.65 20.40
CA GLY A 209 2.29 -9.82 19.62
C GLY A 209 2.39 -9.60 18.10
N THR A 210 2.30 -8.36 17.63
CA THR A 210 2.29 -8.01 16.20
C THR A 210 3.50 -7.20 15.75
N LYS A 211 4.53 -7.05 16.60
CA LYS A 211 5.72 -6.21 16.38
C LYS A 211 5.41 -4.71 16.24
N GLY A 212 4.25 -4.26 16.72
CA GLY A 212 3.95 -2.84 16.91
C GLY A 212 4.49 -2.31 18.25
N LYS A 213 4.18 -1.04 18.53
CA LYS A 213 4.52 -0.38 19.81
C LYS A 213 3.25 -0.01 20.58
N ASN A 214 3.36 -0.01 21.91
CA ASN A 214 2.32 0.48 22.81
C ASN A 214 2.64 1.88 23.30
N TYR A 215 1.65 2.76 23.27
CA TYR A 215 1.70 4.11 23.84
C TYR A 215 0.53 4.26 24.81
N ILE A 216 0.76 4.95 25.93
CA ILE A 216 -0.30 5.31 26.86
C ILE A 216 -0.28 6.83 27.00
N THR A 217 -1.43 7.47 26.88
CA THR A 217 -1.56 8.91 27.06
C THR A 217 -2.87 9.27 27.73
N ASN A 218 -2.87 10.36 28.49
CA ASN A 218 -4.04 11.01 29.07
C ASN A 218 -4.27 12.40 28.47
N SER A 219 -3.52 12.78 27.43
CA SER A 219 -3.55 14.13 26.86
C SER A 219 -3.40 14.09 25.36
N ALA A 220 -4.25 14.84 24.65
CA ALA A 220 -4.12 15.03 23.22
C ALA A 220 -2.79 15.71 22.83
N ALA A 221 -2.10 16.35 23.78
CA ALA A 221 -0.77 16.95 23.56
C ALA A 221 0.33 15.92 23.24
N ASP A 222 0.16 14.65 23.61
CA ASP A 222 1.15 13.59 23.32
C ASP A 222 0.98 12.99 21.92
N ILE A 223 -0.22 13.11 21.34
CA ILE A 223 -0.58 12.49 20.06
C ILE A 223 0.37 12.85 18.94
N PRO A 224 0.80 14.12 18.79
CA PRO A 224 1.74 14.47 17.76
C PRO A 224 3.04 13.67 17.84
N LYS A 225 3.59 13.52 19.05
CA LYS A 225 4.81 12.73 19.26
C LYS A 225 4.57 11.26 18.92
N ILE A 226 3.47 10.69 19.42
CA ILE A 226 3.10 9.27 19.21
C ILE A 226 2.96 8.97 17.72
N LEU A 227 2.16 9.76 17.00
CA LEU A 227 1.93 9.53 15.57
C LEU A 227 3.16 9.80 14.72
N THR A 228 3.98 10.78 15.11
CA THR A 228 5.25 11.01 14.40
C THR A 228 6.17 9.80 14.59
N ASP A 229 6.22 9.17 15.77
CA ASP A 229 6.98 7.94 15.99
C ASP A 229 6.43 6.77 15.13
N ILE A 230 5.10 6.57 15.12
CA ILE A 230 4.45 5.55 14.27
C ILE A 230 4.76 5.80 12.79
N TYR A 231 4.63 7.04 12.32
CA TYR A 231 4.92 7.40 10.93
C TYR A 231 6.40 7.21 10.59
N ALA A 232 7.29 7.57 11.50
CA ALA A 232 8.74 7.46 11.34
C ALA A 232 9.20 5.99 11.27
N ASP A 233 8.70 5.13 12.15
CA ASP A 233 8.95 3.67 12.12
C ASP A 233 8.58 3.08 10.76
N ASN A 234 7.40 3.45 10.26
CA ASN A 234 6.87 2.89 9.03
C ASN A 234 7.44 3.57 7.78
N SER A 235 7.89 4.82 7.83
CA SER A 235 8.51 5.49 6.68
C SER A 235 10.05 5.38 6.67
N LYS A 236 10.64 4.74 7.69
CA LYS A 236 12.10 4.75 8.00
C LYS A 236 12.65 6.18 8.06
N LEU A 237 11.88 7.09 8.63
CA LEU A 237 12.26 8.49 8.84
C LEU A 237 12.75 8.67 10.27
N LYS A 238 13.43 9.78 10.54
CA LYS A 238 13.89 10.14 11.89
C LYS A 238 13.35 11.51 12.26
N VAL A 239 12.56 11.54 13.33
CA VAL A 239 11.99 12.77 13.89
C VAL A 239 13.10 13.67 14.42
N GLN A 240 13.06 14.94 14.05
CA GLN A 240 13.94 15.96 14.61
C GLN A 240 13.16 16.75 15.66
N ASP A 241 13.54 16.61 16.93
CA ASP A 241 12.95 17.38 18.04
C ASP A 241 13.73 18.69 18.19
N LYS A 242 13.04 19.84 18.11
CA LYS A 242 13.62 21.17 18.37
C LYS A 242 13.41 21.62 19.81
N GLY A 243 12.72 20.82 20.61
CA GLY A 243 12.42 21.11 22.00
C GLY A 243 11.19 22.00 22.17
N THR A 244 11.11 22.59 23.35
CA THR A 244 9.98 23.43 23.79
C THR A 244 10.40 24.90 23.81
N LEU A 245 9.61 25.76 23.18
CA LEU A 245 9.76 27.20 23.24
C LEU A 245 8.67 27.77 24.16
N LYS A 246 9.06 28.71 25.03
CA LYS A 246 8.12 29.44 25.89
C LYS A 246 7.65 30.68 25.17
N LEU A 247 6.37 30.73 24.81
CA LEU A 247 5.82 31.84 24.06
C LEU A 247 5.64 33.07 24.95
N ASN A 248 6.03 34.24 24.42
CA ASN A 248 5.97 35.53 25.11
C ASN A 248 5.03 36.53 24.41
N GLY A 249 4.14 36.05 23.53
CA GLY A 249 3.25 36.89 22.72
C GLY A 249 3.89 37.54 21.49
N SER A 250 5.20 37.38 21.30
CA SER A 250 5.95 37.87 20.13
C SER A 250 6.38 36.71 19.23
N PHE A 251 6.80 37.04 18.00
CA PHE A 251 7.41 36.06 17.11
C PHE A 251 8.76 35.60 17.65
N GLN A 252 8.91 34.28 17.74
CA GLN A 252 10.16 33.62 18.09
C GLN A 252 10.67 32.85 16.88
N GLU A 253 11.97 32.96 16.63
CA GLU A 253 12.61 32.38 15.46
C GLU A 253 13.20 31.02 15.76
N MET A 254 13.08 30.11 14.80
CA MET A 254 13.68 28.80 14.87
C MET A 254 14.11 28.34 13.48
N LYS A 255 15.34 27.80 13.41
CA LYS A 255 15.96 27.36 12.16
C LYS A 255 15.67 25.90 11.86
N ILE A 256 15.26 25.63 10.62
CA ILE A 256 15.03 24.30 10.04
C ILE A 256 15.96 24.16 8.85
N ASN A 257 16.96 23.30 8.96
CA ASN A 257 17.93 23.06 7.90
C ASN A 257 17.41 21.95 6.97
N ILE A 258 17.22 22.27 5.70
CA ILE A 258 16.87 21.32 4.64
C ILE A 258 18.19 20.80 4.03
N PRO A 259 18.51 19.50 4.19
CA PRO A 259 19.88 19.02 3.98
C PRO A 259 20.25 18.71 2.52
N ASN A 260 19.27 18.52 1.63
CA ASN A 260 19.49 18.19 0.22
C ASN A 260 18.20 18.41 -0.59
N SER A 261 18.31 18.34 -1.91
CA SER A 261 17.21 18.65 -2.84
C SER A 261 16.16 17.54 -2.97
N ASN A 262 16.40 16.36 -2.37
CA ASN A 262 15.49 15.21 -2.43
C ASN A 262 14.39 15.23 -1.36
N VAL A 263 14.39 16.23 -0.46
CA VAL A 263 13.27 16.44 0.47
C VAL A 263 12.03 16.82 -0.33
N LEU A 264 11.01 15.97 -0.32
CA LEU A 264 9.75 16.24 -1.02
C LEU A 264 8.79 17.08 -0.19
N GLU A 265 8.72 16.79 1.11
CA GLU A 265 7.90 17.54 2.05
C GLU A 265 8.67 17.68 3.36
N ALA A 266 8.70 18.89 3.91
CA ALA A 266 9.09 19.12 5.30
C ALA A 266 7.84 19.38 6.12
N ASN A 267 7.52 18.46 7.02
CA ASN A 267 6.38 18.54 7.92
C ASN A 267 6.85 19.03 9.28
N VAL A 268 6.41 20.21 9.68
CA VAL A 268 6.76 20.84 10.95
C VAL A 268 5.54 20.83 11.86
N ALA A 269 5.57 19.97 12.88
CA ALA A 269 4.53 19.85 13.87
C ALA A 269 4.82 20.83 15.02
N MET A 270 3.84 21.66 15.34
CA MET A 270 3.86 22.63 16.41
C MET A 270 2.74 22.28 17.39
N ILE A 271 3.09 21.69 18.53
CA ILE A 271 2.15 21.23 19.55
C ILE A 271 1.87 22.39 20.50
N SER A 272 0.59 22.77 20.63
CA SER A 272 0.17 23.81 21.55
C SER A 272 -1.34 23.68 21.83
N ASP A 273 -1.77 24.04 23.04
CA ASP A 273 -3.18 24.08 23.43
C ASP A 273 -3.97 25.22 22.75
N LYS A 274 -3.27 26.12 22.06
CA LYS A 274 -3.86 27.24 21.32
C LYS A 274 -3.28 27.33 19.91
N PRO A 275 -4.07 27.80 18.92
CA PRO A 275 -3.54 28.06 17.60
C PRO A 275 -2.35 29.02 17.63
N VAL A 276 -1.41 28.82 16.72
CA VAL A 276 -0.23 29.68 16.57
C VAL A 276 -0.26 30.39 15.22
N GLU A 277 0.24 31.62 15.21
CA GLU A 277 0.56 32.36 14.00
C GLU A 277 1.97 31.97 13.55
N VAL A 278 2.16 31.76 12.25
CA VAL A 278 3.46 31.42 11.68
C VAL A 278 3.83 32.34 10.52
N LYS A 279 5.12 32.65 10.43
CA LYS A 279 5.75 33.17 9.22
C LYS A 279 6.92 32.28 8.85
N LEU A 280 7.17 32.14 7.57
CA LEU A 280 8.23 31.29 7.06
C LEU A 280 9.16 32.12 6.18
N ILE A 281 10.45 32.14 6.48
CA ILE A 281 11.46 32.81 5.68
C ILE A 281 12.29 31.74 4.98
N ASN A 282 12.42 31.86 3.66
CA ASN A 282 13.20 30.94 2.84
C ASN A 282 14.72 31.16 3.04
N PRO A 283 15.57 30.26 2.52
CA PRO A 283 17.02 30.39 2.64
C PRO A 283 17.61 31.65 1.99
N LYS A 284 16.86 32.36 1.14
CA LYS A 284 17.25 33.64 0.54
C LYS A 284 16.89 34.86 1.41
N GLY A 285 16.23 34.66 2.54
CA GLY A 285 15.78 35.74 3.42
C GLY A 285 14.41 36.32 3.06
N GLU A 286 13.66 35.71 2.14
CA GLU A 286 12.36 36.21 1.69
C GLU A 286 11.21 35.53 2.47
N GLU A 287 10.19 36.30 2.88
CA GLU A 287 9.00 35.76 3.54
C GLU A 287 8.13 35.00 2.53
N SER A 288 7.83 33.73 2.84
CA SER A 288 6.99 32.84 2.05
C SER A 288 5.52 33.03 2.41
N LYS A 289 4.67 33.10 1.37
CA LYS A 289 3.21 33.19 1.55
C LYS A 289 2.63 31.88 2.09
N ILE A 290 1.75 32.00 3.08
CA ILE A 290 1.00 30.90 3.70
C ILE A 290 -0.49 31.28 3.75
N PRO A 291 -1.41 30.49 3.16
CA PRO A 291 -1.15 29.32 2.33
C PRO A 291 -0.62 29.68 0.94
N SER A 292 0.12 28.75 0.34
CA SER A 292 0.54 28.76 -1.06
C SER A 292 0.67 27.32 -1.59
N SER A 293 1.02 27.16 -2.87
CA SER A 293 1.31 25.82 -3.43
C SER A 293 2.50 25.13 -2.77
N ASN A 294 3.38 25.90 -2.11
CA ASN A 294 4.64 25.40 -1.56
C ASN A 294 4.66 25.40 -0.03
N ALA A 295 3.68 26.03 0.63
CA ALA A 295 3.57 26.06 2.08
C ALA A 295 2.10 26.08 2.52
N ILE A 296 1.69 25.07 3.30
CA ILE A 296 0.32 24.91 3.80
C ILE A 296 0.39 24.83 5.32
N LEU A 297 -0.40 25.65 5.99
CA LEU A 297 -0.61 25.55 7.44
C LEU A 297 -1.98 24.92 7.68
N THR A 298 -2.01 23.79 8.35
CA THR A 298 -3.23 23.24 8.94
C THR A 298 -3.17 23.39 10.45
N SER A 299 -4.33 23.53 11.08
CA SER A 299 -4.43 23.62 12.52
C SER A 299 -5.58 22.76 13.01
N SER A 300 -5.41 22.22 14.21
CA SER A 300 -6.46 21.57 14.98
C SER A 300 -6.48 22.16 16.40
N LYS A 301 -7.24 21.55 17.31
CA LYS A 301 -7.35 22.01 18.71
C LYS A 301 -6.01 22.00 19.45
N LYS A 302 -5.10 21.08 19.09
CA LYS A 302 -3.91 20.74 19.89
C LYS A 302 -2.58 20.85 19.14
N TYR A 303 -2.63 21.18 17.86
CA TYR A 303 -1.42 21.37 17.05
C TYR A 303 -1.68 22.29 15.86
N SER A 304 -0.59 22.83 15.33
CA SER A 304 -0.51 23.38 13.97
C SER A 304 0.55 22.61 13.20
N MET A 305 0.28 22.30 11.93
CA MET A 305 1.19 21.59 11.05
C MET A 305 1.53 22.49 9.88
N LEU A 306 2.79 22.87 9.76
CA LEU A 306 3.30 23.56 8.59
C LEU A 306 3.93 22.52 7.66
N LYS A 307 3.33 22.34 6.49
CA LYS A 307 3.86 21.50 5.42
C LYS A 307 4.52 22.38 4.36
N ILE A 308 5.80 22.16 4.09
CA ILE A 308 6.57 22.85 3.05
C ILE A 308 6.83 21.85 1.93
N MET A 309 6.29 22.12 0.74
CA MET A 309 6.42 21.25 -0.44
C MET A 309 7.66 21.60 -1.24
N LYS A 310 8.45 20.57 -1.60
CA LYS A 310 9.71 20.67 -2.36
C LYS A 310 10.59 21.86 -1.90
N PRO A 311 10.95 21.90 -0.61
CA PRO A 311 11.69 23.03 -0.06
C PRO A 311 13.06 23.19 -0.71
N GLN A 312 13.52 24.45 -0.82
CA GLN A 312 14.90 24.76 -1.19
C GLN A 312 15.87 24.27 -0.11
N VAL A 313 17.04 23.81 -0.54
CA VAL A 313 18.15 23.42 0.35
C VAL A 313 18.63 24.64 1.14
N GLY A 314 18.97 24.43 2.42
CA GLY A 314 19.51 25.46 3.30
C GLY A 314 18.63 25.74 4.53
N ASP A 315 18.97 26.84 5.21
CA ASP A 315 18.33 27.24 6.47
C ASP A 315 17.04 28.01 6.22
N TRP A 316 15.91 27.39 6.54
CA TRP A 316 14.63 28.06 6.65
C TRP A 316 14.46 28.62 8.06
N THR A 317 13.89 29.81 8.17
CA THR A 317 13.57 30.42 9.46
C THR A 317 12.06 30.43 9.64
N LEU A 318 11.59 29.61 10.57
CA LEU A 318 10.20 29.59 11.01
C LEU A 318 10.05 30.58 12.17
N LYS A 319 9.14 31.54 12.03
CA LYS A 319 8.75 32.46 13.09
C LYS A 319 7.41 32.01 13.64
N VAL A 320 7.35 31.73 14.92
CA VAL A 320 6.11 31.29 15.59
C VAL A 320 5.72 32.30 16.64
N LYS A 321 4.45 32.69 16.64
CA LYS A 321 3.84 33.55 17.64
C LYS A 321 2.60 32.85 18.17
N GLY A 322 2.45 32.77 19.47
CA GLY A 322 1.21 32.33 20.09
C GLY A 322 0.99 33.06 21.40
N VAL A 323 0.08 32.54 22.22
CA VAL A 323 -0.33 33.21 23.44
C VAL A 323 0.80 33.21 24.48
N SER A 324 1.03 34.36 25.09
CA SER A 324 2.05 34.51 26.14
C SER A 324 1.78 33.55 27.31
N GLY A 325 2.83 32.89 27.79
CA GLY A 325 2.77 31.91 28.89
C GLY A 325 2.37 30.50 28.46
N SER A 326 2.10 30.27 27.17
CA SER A 326 1.93 28.93 26.61
C SER A 326 3.27 28.35 26.14
N ASP A 327 3.42 27.04 26.29
CA ASP A 327 4.55 26.31 25.73
C ASP A 327 4.17 25.80 24.33
N ILE A 328 5.15 25.82 23.42
CA ILE A 328 5.05 25.17 22.13
C ILE A 328 6.17 24.16 21.98
N LYS A 329 5.81 22.90 21.71
CA LYS A 329 6.80 21.90 21.33
C LYS A 329 6.87 21.82 19.82
N VAL A 330 8.07 21.87 19.26
CA VAL A 330 8.26 21.81 17.81
C VAL A 330 9.11 20.62 17.40
N SER A 331 8.58 19.84 16.46
CA SER A 331 9.32 18.75 15.81
C SER A 331 9.10 18.80 14.31
N TYR A 332 9.99 18.17 13.55
CA TYR A 332 9.80 18.03 12.11
C TYR A 332 10.32 16.71 11.56
N VAL A 333 9.73 16.34 10.43
CA VAL A 333 10.07 15.14 9.64
C VAL A 333 10.21 15.54 8.18
N PHE A 334 11.21 14.97 7.51
CA PHE A 334 11.43 15.14 6.08
C PHE A 334 10.99 13.88 5.34
N ASN A 335 10.05 14.04 4.41
CA ASN A 335 9.58 12.98 3.54
C ASN A 335 10.46 12.91 2.29
N TYR A 336 10.84 11.68 1.91
CA TYR A 336 11.65 11.40 0.74
C TYR A 336 11.02 10.25 -0.06
N ASP A 337 11.03 10.35 -1.38
CA ASP A 337 10.72 9.26 -2.30
C ASP A 337 12.01 8.65 -2.87
N ILE A 338 12.82 8.10 -1.96
CA ILE A 338 14.08 7.43 -2.30
C ILE A 338 14.10 6.04 -1.68
N GLN A 339 14.62 5.10 -2.46
CA GLN A 339 14.90 3.72 -2.05
C GLN A 339 16.42 3.49 -2.10
N LEU A 340 16.89 2.41 -1.47
CA LEU A 340 18.30 2.03 -1.51
C LEU A 340 18.41 0.70 -2.25
N GLU A 341 19.17 0.68 -3.35
CA GLU A 341 19.50 -0.55 -4.06
C GLU A 341 20.87 -1.05 -3.64
N GLY A 342 21.00 -2.37 -3.49
CA GLY A 342 22.26 -3.05 -3.18
C GLY A 342 22.58 -4.09 -4.24
N LYS A 343 23.78 -4.02 -4.81
CA LYS A 343 24.34 -4.97 -5.77
C LYS A 343 25.49 -5.72 -5.12
N PHE A 344 25.39 -7.04 -5.13
CA PHE A 344 26.35 -7.96 -4.52
C PHE A 344 26.96 -8.84 -5.61
N THR A 345 28.29 -8.84 -5.74
CA THR A 345 28.99 -9.59 -6.80
C THR A 345 30.12 -10.43 -6.19
N PRO A 346 30.07 -11.79 -6.27
CA PRO A 346 29.00 -12.59 -6.86
C PRO A 346 27.69 -12.51 -6.04
N SER A 347 26.55 -12.76 -6.69
CA SER A 347 25.23 -12.75 -6.06
C SER A 347 24.91 -14.03 -5.27
N ASN A 348 25.81 -15.01 -5.28
CA ASN A 348 25.69 -16.33 -4.65
C ASN A 348 27.03 -16.81 -4.05
N GLY A 349 27.79 -15.88 -3.44
CA GLY A 349 29.10 -16.17 -2.86
C GLY A 349 29.07 -17.30 -1.84
N LYS A 350 30.13 -18.10 -1.82
CA LYS A 350 30.38 -19.23 -0.92
C LYS A 350 31.50 -18.92 0.04
N GLU A 351 31.73 -19.82 0.99
CA GLU A 351 32.89 -19.78 1.89
C GLU A 351 34.18 -19.39 1.16
N GLY A 352 34.86 -18.35 1.65
CA GLY A 352 36.09 -17.81 1.07
C GLY A 352 35.89 -16.84 -0.09
N ASP A 353 34.70 -16.78 -0.71
CA ASP A 353 34.43 -15.83 -1.78
C ASP A 353 34.41 -14.39 -1.22
N LYS A 354 35.10 -13.51 -1.93
CA LYS A 354 35.03 -12.06 -1.73
C LYS A 354 33.83 -11.52 -2.50
N VAL A 355 32.86 -10.97 -1.77
CA VAL A 355 31.68 -10.32 -2.33
C VAL A 355 31.94 -8.82 -2.36
N ASN A 356 31.95 -8.25 -3.56
CA ASN A 356 31.92 -6.81 -3.78
C ASN A 356 30.51 -6.28 -3.55
N ILE A 357 30.41 -5.21 -2.77
CA ILE A 357 29.16 -4.53 -2.44
C ILE A 357 29.18 -3.15 -3.08
N GLU A 358 28.16 -2.86 -3.88
CA GLU A 358 27.85 -1.52 -4.37
C GLU A 358 26.42 -1.19 -4.00
N SER A 359 26.16 0.02 -3.49
CA SER A 359 24.81 0.46 -3.17
C SER A 359 24.62 1.93 -3.50
N TYR A 360 23.42 2.33 -3.89
CA TYR A 360 23.09 3.69 -4.29
C TYR A 360 21.61 3.98 -4.06
N PHE A 361 21.26 5.25 -3.90
CA PHE A 361 19.87 5.67 -3.81
C PHE A 361 19.21 5.67 -5.20
N VAL A 362 17.96 5.27 -5.26
CA VAL A 362 17.12 5.37 -6.46
C VAL A 362 15.81 6.08 -6.17
N ASN A 363 15.27 6.79 -7.15
CA ASN A 363 13.95 7.38 -7.14
C ASN A 363 13.23 6.91 -8.42
N ASN A 364 12.07 6.27 -8.30
CA ASN A 364 11.33 5.70 -9.42
C ASN A 364 12.19 4.82 -10.37
N GLY A 365 13.14 4.08 -9.81
CA GLY A 365 14.06 3.19 -10.54
C GLY A 365 15.27 3.89 -11.18
N GLU A 366 15.37 5.21 -11.10
CA GLU A 366 16.52 5.97 -11.59
C GLU A 366 17.50 6.28 -10.45
N LYS A 367 18.81 6.24 -10.72
CA LYS A 367 19.84 6.55 -9.73
C LYS A 367 19.78 8.03 -9.34
N VAL A 368 19.76 8.31 -8.04
CA VAL A 368 19.83 9.68 -7.53
C VAL A 368 21.25 10.22 -7.71
N SER A 369 21.38 11.35 -8.40
CA SER A 369 22.66 11.99 -8.73
C SER A 369 23.07 13.11 -7.76
N ASP A 370 22.19 13.49 -6.83
CA ASP A 370 22.45 14.52 -5.82
C ASP A 370 23.51 14.05 -4.82
N LYS A 371 24.71 14.63 -4.91
CA LYS A 371 25.84 14.32 -4.02
C LYS A 371 25.58 14.76 -2.57
N GLU A 372 24.77 15.79 -2.34
CA GLU A 372 24.49 16.25 -0.97
C GLU A 372 23.68 15.23 -0.17
N LEU A 373 22.87 14.39 -0.84
CA LEU A 373 22.19 13.28 -0.19
C LEU A 373 23.16 12.24 0.41
N TYR A 374 24.36 12.12 -0.18
CA TYR A 374 25.41 11.21 0.29
C TYR A 374 26.31 11.88 1.33
N ASN A 375 26.24 13.21 1.49
CA ASN A 375 26.94 13.93 2.53
C ASN A 375 26.20 13.73 3.87
N GLY A 376 26.93 13.36 4.92
CA GLY A 376 26.36 13.22 6.27
C GLY A 376 25.54 11.94 6.51
N VAL A 377 25.57 10.98 5.59
CA VAL A 377 25.01 9.63 5.80
C VAL A 377 26.11 8.59 5.94
N LYS A 378 25.83 7.49 6.65
CA LYS A 378 26.79 6.39 6.89
C LYS A 378 26.22 5.07 6.37
N GLY A 379 26.89 4.49 5.38
CA GLY A 379 26.56 3.17 4.85
C GLY A 379 27.24 2.05 5.64
N ARG A 380 26.51 0.96 5.89
CA ARG A 380 27.02 -0.27 6.51
C ARG A 380 26.40 -1.48 5.81
N LEU A 381 27.19 -2.54 5.64
CA LEU A 381 26.70 -3.87 5.31
C LEU A 381 26.26 -4.54 6.62
N ILE A 382 25.02 -5.02 6.64
CA ILE A 382 24.48 -5.85 7.71
C ILE A 382 24.57 -7.31 7.24
N VAL A 383 25.28 -8.14 8.02
CA VAL A 383 25.45 -9.56 7.77
C VAL A 383 24.79 -10.33 8.90
N LYS A 384 23.70 -11.02 8.61
CA LYS A 384 22.98 -11.86 9.57
C LYS A 384 23.26 -13.34 9.29
N SER A 385 23.78 -14.05 10.28
CA SER A 385 23.91 -15.51 10.23
C SER A 385 22.54 -16.15 10.38
N LEU A 386 22.17 -17.04 9.46
CA LEU A 386 20.91 -17.79 9.52
C LEU A 386 21.00 -19.03 10.42
N LYS A 387 22.17 -19.31 11.00
CA LYS A 387 22.39 -20.44 11.92
C LYS A 387 21.98 -20.09 13.35
N ASP A 388 22.32 -18.88 13.80
CA ASP A 388 22.21 -18.44 15.19
C ASP A 388 21.59 -17.04 15.32
N ASP A 389 21.06 -16.47 14.24
CA ASP A 389 20.50 -15.12 14.15
C ASP A 389 21.47 -13.98 14.55
N SER A 390 22.76 -14.27 14.70
CA SER A 390 23.77 -13.26 15.04
C SER A 390 23.95 -12.25 13.89
N THR A 391 24.17 -10.99 14.23
CA THR A 391 24.32 -9.90 13.25
C THR A 391 25.66 -9.18 13.41
N LYS A 392 26.35 -8.97 12.31
CA LYS A 392 27.59 -8.18 12.20
C LYS A 392 27.38 -7.00 11.28
N GLU A 393 27.93 -5.84 11.65
CA GLU A 393 27.96 -4.66 10.79
C GLU A 393 29.36 -4.40 10.26
N VAL A 394 29.48 -4.10 8.96
CA VAL A 394 30.74 -3.74 8.30
C VAL A 394 30.57 -2.36 7.66
N PRO A 395 31.40 -1.35 7.98
CA PRO A 395 31.28 -0.03 7.39
C PRO A 395 31.55 -0.07 5.88
N LEU A 396 30.78 0.73 5.13
CA LEU A 396 30.99 0.97 3.69
C LEU A 396 31.56 2.37 3.47
N THR A 397 32.33 2.53 2.40
CA THR A 397 32.93 3.81 2.00
C THR A 397 32.01 4.53 1.02
N VAL A 398 31.88 5.85 1.16
CA VAL A 398 31.13 6.68 0.21
C VAL A 398 32.08 7.14 -0.90
N GLU A 399 31.74 6.84 -2.15
CA GLU A 399 32.46 7.31 -3.34
C GLU A 399 31.49 7.99 -4.30
N GLY A 400 31.48 9.33 -4.31
CA GLY A 400 30.52 10.08 -5.13
C GLY A 400 29.08 9.78 -4.72
N THR A 401 28.33 9.07 -5.57
CA THR A 401 26.92 8.69 -5.34
C THR A 401 26.73 7.19 -5.14
N LYS A 402 27.73 6.51 -4.57
CA LYS A 402 27.65 5.08 -4.22
C LYS A 402 28.31 4.79 -2.87
N PHE A 403 27.81 3.77 -2.19
CA PHE A 403 28.41 3.12 -1.05
C PHE A 403 29.09 1.85 -1.53
N ILE A 404 30.37 1.67 -1.20
CA ILE A 404 31.18 0.54 -1.66
C ILE A 404 31.85 -0.20 -0.51
N GLY A 405 32.10 -1.49 -0.70
CA GLY A 405 32.87 -2.30 0.24
C GLY A 405 33.09 -3.72 -0.28
N GLU A 406 33.82 -4.50 0.49
CA GLU A 406 34.08 -5.93 0.23
C GLU A 406 33.77 -6.72 1.51
N TYR A 407 33.22 -7.92 1.36
CA TYR A 407 33.00 -8.85 2.46
C TYR A 407 33.33 -10.29 2.04
N THR A 408 34.14 -10.98 2.85
CA THR A 408 34.46 -12.39 2.65
C THR A 408 33.50 -13.26 3.44
N ILE A 409 32.88 -14.25 2.79
CA ILE A 409 32.02 -15.23 3.48
C ILE A 409 32.90 -16.12 4.38
N PRO A 410 32.68 -16.12 5.71
CA PRO A 410 33.68 -16.64 6.64
C PRO A 410 33.67 -18.17 6.78
N ASP A 411 32.52 -18.82 6.61
CA ASP A 411 32.39 -20.28 6.70
C ASP A 411 31.24 -20.80 5.81
N LYS A 412 30.95 -22.11 5.90
CA LYS A 412 29.91 -22.81 5.11
C LYS A 412 28.47 -22.47 5.51
N GLY A 413 28.27 -21.62 6.50
CA GLY A 413 26.97 -21.13 6.95
C GLY A 413 26.24 -20.36 5.85
N LYS A 414 24.94 -20.14 6.08
CA LYS A 414 24.12 -19.24 5.25
C LYS A 414 24.02 -17.88 5.92
N TYR A 415 24.19 -16.83 5.14
CA TYR A 415 24.16 -15.46 5.61
C TYR A 415 23.18 -14.64 4.80
N GLU A 416 22.37 -13.82 5.46
CA GLU A 416 21.58 -12.78 4.83
C GLU A 416 22.37 -11.47 4.86
N LEU A 417 22.65 -10.90 3.69
CA LEU A 417 23.38 -9.65 3.51
C LEU A 417 22.41 -8.57 3.04
N LYS A 418 22.47 -7.38 3.67
CA LYS A 418 21.75 -6.19 3.20
C LYS A 418 22.56 -4.93 3.48
N VAL A 419 22.44 -3.92 2.64
CA VAL A 419 23.04 -2.61 2.91
C VAL A 419 22.05 -1.76 3.69
N ARG A 420 22.55 -1.07 4.72
CA ARG A 420 21.83 -0.06 5.49
C ARG A 420 22.56 1.26 5.40
N VAL A 421 21.84 2.33 5.13
CA VAL A 421 22.36 3.70 5.15
C VAL A 421 21.60 4.49 6.19
N ASP A 422 22.32 5.05 7.17
CA ASP A 422 21.78 5.90 8.23
C ASP A 422 22.16 7.36 7.99
N GLY A 423 21.17 8.24 7.86
CA GLY A 423 21.32 9.69 7.92
C GLY A 423 20.74 10.28 9.20
N ASN A 424 20.79 11.61 9.32
CA ASN A 424 20.20 12.32 10.45
C ASN A 424 18.66 12.29 10.42
N SER A 425 18.04 12.44 9.25
CA SER A 425 16.58 12.55 9.07
C SER A 425 15.91 11.28 8.54
N PHE A 426 16.68 10.25 8.17
CA PHE A 426 16.14 9.00 7.66
C PHE A 426 17.13 7.83 7.81
N TYR A 427 16.65 6.62 7.57
CA TYR A 427 17.50 5.50 7.19
C TYR A 427 16.87 4.73 6.02
N ARG A 428 17.68 4.03 5.23
CA ARG A 428 17.21 3.14 4.15
C ARG A 428 17.95 1.83 4.20
N GLU A 429 17.31 0.78 3.71
CA GLU A 429 17.88 -0.56 3.63
C GLU A 429 17.60 -1.13 2.24
N SER A 430 18.56 -1.86 1.68
CA SER A 430 18.39 -2.61 0.45
C SER A 430 17.55 -3.86 0.67
N ALA A 431 17.08 -4.47 -0.43
CA ALA A 431 16.62 -5.84 -0.39
C ALA A 431 17.75 -6.76 0.12
N PRO A 432 17.44 -7.77 0.95
CA PRO A 432 18.42 -8.73 1.42
C PRO A 432 18.79 -9.74 0.32
N VAL A 433 20.01 -10.25 0.35
CA VAL A 433 20.50 -11.37 -0.48
C VAL A 433 21.06 -12.46 0.42
N VAL A 434 20.69 -13.71 0.14
CA VAL A 434 21.20 -14.87 0.90
C VAL A 434 22.42 -15.46 0.20
N MET A 435 23.53 -15.58 0.92
CA MET A 435 24.82 -16.11 0.49
C MET A 435 25.21 -17.34 1.33
N GLY A 436 26.18 -18.12 0.86
CA GLY A 436 26.75 -19.26 1.59
C GLY A 436 25.98 -20.58 1.43
N GLY A 437 26.33 -21.56 2.27
CA GLY A 437 25.90 -22.96 2.17
C GLY A 437 26.87 -23.86 1.41
N THR A 438 26.76 -25.18 1.62
CA THR A 438 27.40 -26.19 0.76
C THR A 438 26.76 -26.17 -0.62
N LYS A 439 27.54 -26.50 -1.67
CA LYS A 439 27.02 -26.80 -3.02
C LYS A 439 25.77 -27.65 -2.80
N ALA A 440 24.61 -27.21 -3.31
CA ALA A 440 23.40 -27.98 -3.20
C ALA A 440 23.73 -29.41 -3.66
N THR A 441 23.79 -30.36 -2.73
CA THR A 441 23.51 -31.74 -3.08
C THR A 441 22.09 -31.67 -3.61
N PRO A 442 21.82 -32.08 -4.86
CA PRO A 442 20.44 -32.27 -5.26
C PRO A 442 19.90 -33.31 -4.29
N THR A 443 19.07 -32.90 -3.34
CA THR A 443 18.04 -33.79 -2.84
C THR A 443 17.35 -34.28 -4.09
N VAL A 444 17.36 -35.60 -4.28
CA VAL A 444 16.67 -36.27 -5.37
C VAL A 444 15.19 -35.89 -5.25
N ASN A 445 14.85 -34.83 -5.98
CA ASN A 445 13.69 -34.61 -6.82
C ASN A 445 14.04 -33.44 -7.75
N ASP A 446 15.14 -33.62 -8.49
CA ASP A 446 15.35 -33.21 -9.89
C ASP A 446 16.85 -33.16 -10.18
N THR A 447 17.30 -34.14 -10.96
CA THR A 447 18.68 -34.33 -11.36
C THR A 447 19.11 -33.26 -12.38
N PRO A 448 20.15 -32.46 -12.14
CA PRO A 448 20.79 -31.68 -13.18
C PRO A 448 21.80 -32.58 -13.92
N LYS A 449 21.55 -32.87 -15.20
CA LYS A 449 22.59 -33.42 -16.10
C LYS A 449 23.27 -32.28 -16.84
N GLU A 450 24.59 -32.34 -16.81
CA GLU A 450 25.55 -31.45 -17.46
C GLU A 450 25.18 -31.08 -18.91
N SER A 451 25.45 -29.82 -19.23
CA SER A 451 25.50 -29.29 -20.58
C SER A 451 26.69 -29.90 -21.33
N VAL A 452 26.44 -31.00 -22.05
CA VAL A 452 27.31 -31.46 -23.13
C VAL A 452 26.85 -30.79 -24.43
N VAL A 453 27.71 -29.93 -24.97
CA VAL A 453 27.55 -29.35 -26.31
C VAL A 453 27.57 -30.48 -27.34
N LYS A 454 26.41 -30.82 -27.92
CA LYS A 454 26.31 -31.53 -29.22
C LYS A 454 25.19 -30.95 -30.10
N LYS A 455 25.62 -30.66 -31.33
CA LYS A 455 25.03 -30.08 -32.57
C LYS A 455 23.50 -30.16 -32.82
N PRO A 456 22.97 -29.27 -33.70
CA PRO A 456 21.54 -28.99 -33.84
C PRO A 456 20.86 -29.92 -34.84
N LEU A 457 19.85 -30.70 -34.40
CA LEU A 457 18.86 -31.27 -35.33
C LEU A 457 17.47 -31.54 -34.73
N PHE A 458 17.19 -31.14 -33.47
CA PHE A 458 15.93 -31.48 -32.78
C PHE A 458 15.00 -30.28 -32.47
N LEU A 459 15.12 -29.16 -33.17
CA LEU A 459 14.27 -27.97 -32.95
C LEU A 459 12.83 -28.11 -33.51
N GLY A 460 12.57 -29.05 -34.43
CA GLY A 460 11.26 -29.15 -35.10
C GLY A 460 10.14 -29.74 -34.24
N ILE A 461 10.46 -30.69 -33.36
CA ILE A 461 9.45 -31.44 -32.60
C ILE A 461 9.12 -30.73 -31.27
N ILE A 462 10.10 -30.09 -30.65
CA ILE A 462 9.90 -29.34 -29.39
C ILE A 462 9.05 -28.08 -29.61
N GLY A 463 9.18 -27.41 -30.76
CA GLY A 463 8.37 -26.25 -31.10
C GLY A 463 6.86 -26.55 -31.20
N ALA A 464 6.49 -27.70 -31.75
CA ALA A 464 5.09 -28.13 -31.85
C ALA A 464 4.47 -28.47 -30.48
N VAL A 465 5.25 -29.10 -29.60
CA VAL A 465 4.82 -29.43 -28.23
C VAL A 465 4.69 -28.17 -27.38
N VAL A 466 5.60 -27.20 -27.51
CA VAL A 466 5.51 -25.91 -26.81
C VAL A 466 4.32 -25.09 -27.32
N LEU A 467 3.99 -25.13 -28.62
CA LEU A 467 2.79 -24.49 -29.17
C LEU A 467 1.49 -25.16 -28.70
N ALA A 468 1.46 -26.49 -28.59
CA ALA A 468 0.32 -27.22 -28.03
C ALA A 468 0.14 -26.95 -26.53
N ILE A 469 1.23 -26.85 -25.77
CA ILE A 469 1.19 -26.55 -24.33
C ILE A 469 0.81 -25.08 -24.10
N THR A 470 1.32 -24.14 -24.90
CA THR A 470 0.96 -22.72 -24.77
C THR A 470 -0.48 -22.46 -25.20
N SER A 471 -0.98 -23.11 -26.25
CA SER A 471 -2.42 -23.04 -26.60
C SER A 471 -3.31 -23.68 -25.54
N ALA A 472 -2.91 -24.82 -24.94
CA ALA A 472 -3.62 -25.42 -23.81
C ALA A 472 -3.60 -24.51 -22.56
N ILE A 473 -2.47 -23.88 -22.25
CA ILE A 473 -2.33 -22.90 -21.16
C ILE A 473 -3.16 -21.64 -21.43
N ILE A 474 -3.23 -21.16 -22.67
CA ILE A 474 -4.09 -20.03 -23.05
C ILE A 474 -5.56 -20.42 -22.94
N ILE A 475 -5.96 -21.66 -23.27
CA ILE A 475 -7.32 -22.19 -23.06
C ILE A 475 -7.62 -22.33 -21.55
N ILE A 476 -6.64 -22.71 -20.73
CA ILE A 476 -6.76 -22.79 -19.26
C ILE A 476 -6.82 -21.40 -18.62
N ILE A 477 -6.06 -20.42 -19.11
CA ILE A 477 -6.05 -19.02 -18.64
C ILE A 477 -7.29 -18.25 -19.10
N THR A 478 -7.81 -18.51 -20.31
CA THR A 478 -9.09 -17.96 -20.80
C THR A 478 -10.30 -18.64 -20.18
N LYS A 479 -10.15 -19.87 -19.68
CA LYS A 479 -11.00 -20.42 -18.61
C LYS A 479 -10.59 -19.84 -17.24
N LYS A 480 -10.61 -18.50 -17.08
CA LYS A 480 -10.76 -17.90 -15.74
C LYS A 480 -11.87 -18.66 -15.04
N LYS A 481 -11.66 -19.19 -13.83
CA LYS A 481 -12.72 -19.79 -13.01
C LYS A 481 -13.83 -18.74 -12.89
N ARG A 482 -14.84 -18.82 -13.76
CA ARG A 482 -15.97 -17.90 -13.79
C ARG A 482 -16.67 -18.09 -12.45
N VAL A 483 -16.70 -17.03 -11.65
CA VAL A 483 -17.35 -17.01 -10.34
C VAL A 483 -18.76 -17.55 -10.52
N ARG A 484 -19.13 -18.58 -9.76
CA ARG A 484 -20.50 -19.09 -9.79
C ARG A 484 -21.42 -17.98 -9.30
N GLY A 485 -22.54 -17.79 -9.97
CA GLY A 485 -23.52 -16.79 -9.58
C GLY A 485 -24.03 -17.05 -8.17
N PHE A 486 -24.31 -15.97 -7.44
CA PHE A 486 -24.75 -15.98 -6.05
C PHE A 486 -25.75 -14.86 -5.81
N GLY A 487 -26.51 -14.97 -4.72
CA GLY A 487 -27.51 -13.98 -4.35
C GLY A 487 -28.78 -14.03 -5.23
N ARG A 488 -29.55 -12.95 -5.16
CA ARG A 488 -30.77 -12.70 -5.93
C ARG A 488 -30.91 -11.22 -6.22
N VAL A 489 -31.70 -10.88 -7.22
CA VAL A 489 -32.11 -9.49 -7.46
C VAL A 489 -33.62 -9.35 -7.31
N GLU A 490 -34.03 -8.21 -6.80
CA GLU A 490 -35.41 -7.74 -6.85
C GLU A 490 -35.53 -6.72 -7.98
N ILE A 491 -36.53 -6.90 -8.84
CA ILE A 491 -36.78 -6.07 -10.00
C ILE A 491 -38.16 -5.42 -9.86
N ASN A 492 -38.17 -4.10 -9.90
CA ASN A 492 -39.37 -3.27 -9.93
C ASN A 492 -39.42 -2.53 -11.27
N ILE A 493 -40.49 -2.74 -12.04
CA ILE A 493 -40.66 -2.11 -13.36
C ILE A 493 -41.75 -1.06 -13.23
N LYS A 494 -41.44 0.18 -13.59
CA LYS A 494 -42.37 1.30 -13.60
C LYS A 494 -42.64 1.74 -15.03
N ASP A 495 -43.90 1.89 -15.40
CA ASP A 495 -44.29 2.59 -16.62
C ASP A 495 -44.27 4.11 -16.35
N GLU A 496 -43.48 4.85 -17.13
CA GLU A 496 -43.27 6.28 -16.89
C GLU A 496 -44.39 7.15 -17.47
N ASN A 497 -45.26 6.60 -18.33
CA ASN A 497 -46.40 7.34 -18.86
C ASN A 497 -47.58 7.27 -17.89
N THR A 498 -47.83 6.09 -17.31
CA THR A 498 -48.97 5.83 -16.42
C THR A 498 -48.62 5.93 -14.93
N ASN A 499 -47.33 5.95 -14.58
CA ASN A 499 -46.79 5.80 -13.23
C ASN A 499 -47.17 4.46 -12.55
N GLU A 500 -47.67 3.49 -13.30
CA GLU A 500 -47.97 2.15 -12.79
C GLU A 500 -46.67 1.40 -12.47
N ILE A 501 -46.61 0.76 -11.31
CA ILE A 501 -45.48 -0.06 -10.88
C ILE A 501 -45.94 -1.52 -10.86
N LEU A 502 -45.30 -2.36 -11.67
CA LEU A 502 -45.57 -3.79 -11.68
C LEU A 502 -45.12 -4.44 -10.37
N PRO A 503 -45.79 -5.53 -9.92
CA PRO A 503 -45.39 -6.26 -8.73
C PRO A 503 -43.89 -6.65 -8.75
N PRO A 504 -43.19 -6.58 -7.61
CA PRO A 504 -41.76 -6.88 -7.51
C PRO A 504 -41.47 -8.31 -7.94
N GLN A 505 -40.44 -8.48 -8.76
CA GLN A 505 -40.02 -9.77 -9.28
C GLN A 505 -38.67 -10.16 -8.69
N PHE A 506 -38.64 -11.28 -7.96
CA PHE A 506 -37.40 -11.85 -7.45
C PHE A 506 -36.81 -12.84 -8.46
N ARG A 507 -35.50 -12.76 -8.67
CA ARG A 507 -34.76 -13.64 -9.57
C ARG A 507 -33.50 -14.16 -8.91
N SER A 508 -33.38 -15.49 -8.87
CA SER A 508 -32.19 -16.17 -8.36
C SER A 508 -31.04 -16.02 -9.35
N LEU A 509 -29.86 -15.72 -8.83
CA LEU A 509 -28.65 -15.59 -9.64
C LEU A 509 -27.77 -16.85 -9.61
N LYS A 510 -28.14 -17.87 -8.83
CA LYS A 510 -27.34 -19.10 -8.62
C LYS A 510 -27.10 -19.92 -9.90
N GLY A 511 -27.94 -19.75 -10.93
CA GLY A 511 -27.83 -20.45 -12.21
C GLY A 511 -26.82 -19.84 -13.19
N TYR A 512 -26.32 -18.63 -12.92
CA TYR A 512 -25.41 -17.91 -13.83
C TYR A 512 -23.94 -18.20 -13.52
N GLN A 513 -23.05 -17.94 -14.47
CA GLN A 513 -21.62 -18.15 -14.30
C GLN A 513 -20.79 -17.00 -14.89
N GLY A 514 -20.02 -16.32 -14.03
CA GLY A 514 -19.16 -15.20 -14.39
C GLY A 514 -19.91 -13.89 -14.55
N SER A 515 -21.02 -13.87 -15.28
CA SER A 515 -21.87 -12.70 -15.45
C SER A 515 -23.30 -13.08 -15.84
N PHE A 516 -24.21 -12.11 -15.78
CA PHE A 516 -25.54 -12.14 -16.37
C PHE A 516 -25.89 -10.77 -16.97
N SER A 517 -26.88 -10.71 -17.87
CA SER A 517 -27.43 -9.48 -18.43
C SER A 517 -28.77 -9.14 -17.79
N LEU A 518 -29.16 -7.86 -17.85
CA LEU A 518 -30.49 -7.44 -17.41
C LEU A 518 -31.60 -8.16 -18.22
N PHE A 519 -31.38 -8.33 -19.51
CA PHE A 519 -32.31 -9.00 -20.43
C PHE A 519 -32.62 -10.44 -20.03
N GLU A 520 -31.61 -11.22 -19.64
CA GLU A 520 -31.79 -12.60 -19.15
C GLU A 520 -32.66 -12.65 -17.90
N VAL A 521 -32.44 -11.72 -16.96
CA VAL A 521 -33.16 -11.71 -15.69
C VAL A 521 -34.60 -11.20 -15.83
N LEU A 522 -34.85 -10.36 -16.85
CA LEU A 522 -36.19 -9.94 -17.28
C LEU A 522 -36.94 -11.01 -18.08
N GLY A 523 -36.32 -12.18 -18.31
CA GLY A 523 -36.95 -13.33 -18.95
C GLY A 523 -36.95 -13.27 -20.47
N LEU A 524 -35.99 -12.55 -21.07
CA LEU A 524 -35.75 -12.52 -22.52
C LEU A 524 -36.97 -12.06 -23.36
N LYS A 525 -37.83 -11.21 -22.78
CA LYS A 525 -38.98 -10.65 -23.50
C LYS A 525 -38.52 -9.57 -24.47
N GLU A 526 -38.93 -9.66 -25.73
CA GLU A 526 -38.53 -8.74 -26.82
C GLU A 526 -38.67 -7.25 -26.45
N GLU A 527 -39.69 -6.88 -25.66
CA GLU A 527 -39.87 -5.50 -25.17
C GLU A 527 -38.66 -4.95 -24.36
N TYR A 528 -37.79 -5.80 -23.81
CA TYR A 528 -36.62 -5.41 -23.02
C TYR A 528 -35.27 -5.70 -23.73
N GLU A 529 -35.28 -6.00 -25.03
CA GLU A 529 -34.06 -6.35 -25.79
C GLU A 529 -32.94 -5.30 -25.66
N GLU A 530 -33.29 -4.00 -25.57
CA GLU A 530 -32.31 -2.92 -25.39
C GLU A 530 -31.47 -3.02 -24.10
N THR A 531 -31.90 -3.86 -23.15
CA THR A 531 -31.20 -4.08 -21.87
C THR A 531 -30.10 -5.14 -21.94
N GLU A 532 -29.95 -5.86 -23.05
CA GLU A 532 -28.92 -6.90 -23.22
C GLU A 532 -27.49 -6.35 -23.01
N GLY A 533 -27.26 -5.09 -23.41
CA GLY A 533 -25.98 -4.40 -23.22
C GLY A 533 -25.65 -4.09 -21.75
N ILE A 534 -26.60 -4.19 -20.82
CA ILE A 534 -26.39 -3.98 -19.38
C ILE A 534 -26.03 -5.33 -18.74
N ARG A 535 -24.75 -5.51 -18.43
CA ARG A 535 -24.22 -6.75 -17.85
C ARG A 535 -23.74 -6.56 -16.42
N PHE A 536 -23.88 -7.62 -15.64
CA PHE A 536 -23.47 -7.71 -14.24
C PHE A 536 -22.46 -8.83 -14.11
N ILE A 537 -21.23 -8.50 -13.69
CA ILE A 537 -20.14 -9.46 -13.52
C ILE A 537 -20.02 -9.84 -12.06
N PHE A 538 -20.08 -11.13 -11.75
CA PHE A 538 -19.82 -11.64 -10.41
C PHE A 538 -18.35 -11.45 -10.04
N ARG A 539 -18.12 -10.87 -8.87
CA ARG A 539 -16.78 -10.69 -8.29
C ARG A 539 -16.61 -11.62 -7.09
N ASN A 540 -15.35 -11.81 -6.66
CA ASN A 540 -15.02 -12.72 -5.56
C ASN A 540 -15.33 -12.12 -4.17
N ASP A 541 -15.65 -10.83 -4.10
CA ASP A 541 -15.98 -10.06 -2.89
C ASP A 541 -17.50 -9.99 -2.64
N ASP A 542 -18.25 -10.96 -3.19
CA ASP A 542 -19.71 -11.05 -3.06
C ASP A 542 -20.48 -9.81 -3.57
N SER A 543 -19.84 -9.06 -4.48
CA SER A 543 -20.44 -7.96 -5.24
C SER A 543 -20.70 -8.34 -6.70
N ILE A 544 -21.57 -7.55 -7.34
CA ILE A 544 -21.73 -7.56 -8.80
C ILE A 544 -21.30 -6.22 -9.39
N GLU A 545 -20.50 -6.27 -10.45
CA GLU A 545 -20.05 -5.08 -11.17
C GLU A 545 -20.90 -4.82 -12.40
N VAL A 546 -21.38 -3.59 -12.56
CA VAL A 546 -22.25 -3.17 -13.65
C VAL A 546 -21.41 -2.66 -14.82
N ILE A 547 -21.67 -3.21 -16.00
CA ILE A 547 -21.13 -2.75 -17.28
C ILE A 547 -22.30 -2.33 -18.16
N ASN A 548 -22.36 -1.06 -18.51
CA ASN A 548 -23.37 -0.54 -19.44
C ASN A 548 -22.77 -0.38 -20.84
N LYS A 549 -23.16 -1.26 -21.76
CA LYS A 549 -22.90 -1.13 -23.20
C LYS A 549 -24.15 -0.84 -24.02
N SER A 550 -25.27 -0.49 -23.36
CA SER A 550 -26.48 -0.04 -24.04
C SER A 550 -26.58 1.49 -24.02
N GLU A 551 -27.60 2.01 -24.70
CA GLU A 551 -27.93 3.43 -24.66
C GLU A 551 -28.74 3.81 -23.42
N CYS A 552 -29.21 2.83 -22.62
CA CYS A 552 -30.01 3.08 -21.43
C CYS A 552 -29.25 3.92 -20.40
N THR A 553 -29.95 4.80 -19.70
CA THR A 553 -29.35 5.62 -18.64
C THR A 553 -29.41 4.89 -17.32
N ILE A 554 -28.26 4.67 -16.66
CA ILE A 554 -28.22 4.09 -15.30
C ILE A 554 -28.10 5.20 -14.27
N GLN A 555 -28.87 5.10 -13.19
CA GLN A 555 -28.84 5.99 -12.04
C GLN A 555 -28.59 5.20 -10.76
N LYS A 556 -27.79 5.77 -9.85
CA LYS A 556 -27.61 5.27 -8.48
C LYS A 556 -27.92 6.42 -7.52
N SER A 557 -28.84 6.20 -6.58
CA SER A 557 -29.29 7.24 -5.62
C SER A 557 -29.73 8.54 -6.29
N GLY A 558 -30.42 8.45 -7.44
CA GLY A 558 -30.94 9.60 -8.20
C GLY A 558 -29.90 10.36 -9.05
N ARG A 559 -28.63 9.93 -9.09
CA ARG A 559 -27.60 10.52 -9.96
C ARG A 559 -27.37 9.66 -11.19
N LYS A 560 -27.37 10.28 -12.39
CA LYS A 560 -27.00 9.63 -13.66
C LYS A 560 -25.51 9.24 -13.64
N LEU A 561 -25.22 8.05 -14.13
CA LEU A 561 -23.89 7.46 -14.16
C LEU A 561 -23.28 7.61 -15.56
N ASN A 562 -21.98 7.90 -15.63
CA ASN A 562 -21.24 8.00 -16.89
C ASN A 562 -21.02 6.60 -17.51
N LYS A 563 -20.96 6.49 -18.84
CA LYS A 563 -20.82 5.19 -19.53
C LYS A 563 -19.58 4.38 -19.10
N ASP A 564 -18.51 5.04 -18.65
CA ASP A 564 -17.26 4.40 -18.19
C ASP A 564 -17.15 4.23 -16.66
N SER A 565 -18.22 4.46 -15.90
CA SER A 565 -18.15 4.32 -14.44
C SER A 565 -18.10 2.86 -14.03
N ASN A 566 -17.02 2.44 -13.36
CA ASN A 566 -16.91 1.13 -12.72
C ASN A 566 -17.80 1.07 -11.47
N ILE A 567 -19.05 0.65 -11.63
CA ILE A 567 -20.02 0.59 -10.54
C ILE A 567 -20.05 -0.82 -9.94
N ARG A 568 -19.80 -0.93 -8.63
CA ARG A 568 -20.06 -2.15 -7.88
C ARG A 568 -21.34 -2.02 -7.04
N LEU A 569 -22.10 -3.12 -7.00
CA LEU A 569 -23.29 -3.28 -6.16
C LEU A 569 -22.99 -4.33 -5.10
N TYR A 570 -22.99 -3.88 -3.86
CA TYR A 570 -22.95 -4.72 -2.66
C TYR A 570 -24.37 -5.03 -2.18
N ASN A 571 -24.50 -5.88 -1.15
CA ASN A 571 -25.80 -6.24 -0.59
C ASN A 571 -26.66 -5.00 -0.26
N GLY A 572 -27.93 -5.01 -0.66
CA GLY A 572 -28.87 -3.90 -0.50
C GLY A 572 -28.63 -2.69 -1.42
N ASN A 573 -27.66 -2.76 -2.34
CA ASN A 573 -27.44 -1.66 -3.30
C ASN A 573 -28.51 -1.70 -4.40
N LYS A 574 -28.96 -0.50 -4.77
CA LYS A 574 -30.04 -0.28 -5.72
C LYS A 574 -29.59 0.60 -6.89
N ILE A 575 -30.01 0.25 -8.09
CA ILE A 575 -29.84 1.06 -9.30
C ILE A 575 -31.17 1.17 -10.05
N THR A 576 -31.34 2.29 -10.76
CA THR A 576 -32.49 2.53 -11.63
C THR A 576 -31.99 2.71 -13.06
N MET A 577 -32.60 2.02 -14.00
CA MET A 577 -32.23 2.00 -15.41
C MET A 577 -33.39 2.55 -16.21
N GLN A 578 -33.16 3.67 -16.88
CA GLN A 578 -34.12 4.30 -17.77
C GLN A 578 -33.98 3.68 -19.16
N LEU A 579 -35.07 3.13 -19.69
CA LEU A 579 -35.11 2.57 -21.04
C LEU A 579 -35.37 3.70 -22.05
N ASN A 580 -34.83 3.53 -23.26
CA ASN A 580 -34.91 4.56 -24.29
C ASN A 580 -35.91 4.20 -25.39
N LYS A 581 -36.06 2.91 -25.72
CA LYS A 581 -37.00 2.46 -26.76
C LYS A 581 -38.44 2.38 -26.23
N ILE A 582 -38.61 2.15 -24.93
CA ILE A 582 -39.92 2.12 -24.28
C ILE A 582 -39.94 3.03 -23.04
N SER A 583 -41.09 3.62 -22.75
CA SER A 583 -41.32 4.52 -21.61
C SER A 583 -41.43 3.76 -20.29
N LYS A 584 -40.40 2.98 -19.93
CA LYS A 584 -40.33 2.26 -18.65
C LYS A 584 -39.01 2.56 -17.93
N SER A 585 -39.02 2.50 -16.61
CA SER A 585 -37.80 2.41 -15.81
C SER A 585 -37.76 1.11 -15.03
N ILE A 586 -36.56 0.58 -14.86
CA ILE A 586 -36.32 -0.69 -14.18
C ILE A 586 -35.41 -0.42 -13.00
N THR A 587 -35.92 -0.71 -11.82
CA THR A 587 -35.18 -0.57 -10.58
C THR A 587 -34.77 -1.94 -10.09
N MET A 588 -33.47 -2.15 -9.94
CA MET A 588 -32.87 -3.40 -9.48
C MET A 588 -32.20 -3.19 -8.13
N GLU A 589 -32.53 -4.05 -7.18
CA GLU A 589 -31.85 -4.15 -5.90
C GLU A 589 -31.14 -5.50 -5.78
N PHE A 590 -29.87 -5.48 -5.38
CA PHE A 590 -29.04 -6.67 -5.28
C PHE A 590 -28.97 -7.18 -3.83
N TYR A 591 -29.33 -8.45 -3.64
CA TYR A 591 -29.17 -9.15 -2.37
C TYR A 591 -28.11 -10.22 -2.53
N SER A 592 -27.03 -10.09 -1.76
CA SER A 592 -25.96 -11.09 -1.76
C SER A 592 -26.39 -12.37 -1.00
N LYS A 593 -25.51 -13.37 -0.99
CA LYS A 593 -25.74 -14.69 -0.37
C LYS A 593 -25.68 -14.67 1.15
#